data_AF-A0A954HJ69-F1
#
_entry.id   AF-A0A954HJ69-F1
#
_cell.length_a   1.000
_cell.length_b   1.000
_cell.length_c   1.000
_cell.angle_alpha   90.00
_cell.angle_beta   90.00
_cell.angle_gamma   90.00
#
_symmetry.space_group_name_H-M   'P 1'
#
loop_
_entity.id
_entity.type
_entity.pdbx_description
1 polymer ?
#
loop_
_entity_poly.entity_id
_entity_poly.type
_entity_poly.pdbx_seq_one_letter_code
_entity_poly.pdbx_strand_id
1 'polypeptide(L)' 'MADAQRVAYLVFDIEAVGDGALIKQLRYPKDDLTPKQAIRRYRDELLEKTGKDVLPPTFVLPASVTIAKLAPDFRLIDLV' A
#
# COMPACT_ATOMS: atom_id res chain seq x y z
N MET A 1 3.03 -0.57 39.03
CA MET A 1 1.93 -0.48 38.03
C MET A 1 1.97 0.81 37.20
N ALA A 2 3.08 1.56 37.13
CA ALA A 2 3.15 2.83 36.39
C ALA A 2 3.51 2.69 34.89
N ASP A 3 3.94 1.52 34.43
CA ASP A 3 4.52 1.32 33.08
C ASP A 3 3.50 0.83 32.02
N ALA A 4 2.26 0.51 32.42
CA ALA A 4 1.27 -0.11 31.53
C ALA A 4 0.73 0.83 30.43
N GLN A 5 0.95 2.14 30.56
CA GLN A 5 0.52 3.16 29.59
C GLN A 5 1.69 3.85 28.86
N ARG A 6 2.94 3.44 29.14
CA ARG A 6 4.09 3.97 28.40
C ARG A 6 4.11 3.36 27.01
N VAL A 7 4.13 4.19 25.97
CA VAL A 7 4.36 3.71 24.60
C VAL A 7 5.82 3.28 24.46
N ALA A 8 6.03 2.02 24.09
CA ALA A 8 7.35 1.41 23.87
C ALA A 8 7.58 1.05 22.39
N TYR A 9 6.52 0.76 21.64
CA TYR A 9 6.59 0.39 20.23
C TYR A 9 5.53 1.12 19.40
N LEU A 10 5.88 1.41 18.14
CA LEU A 10 4.95 1.83 17.10
C LEU A 10 4.94 0.76 16.01
N VAL A 11 3.76 0.24 15.69
CA VAL A 11 3.57 -0.67 14.55
C VAL A 11 2.84 0.09 13.47
N PHE A 12 3.42 0.10 12.28
CA PHE A 12 2.87 0.78 11.11
C PHE A 12 2.26 -0.26 10.19
N ASP A 13 0.99 -0.08 9.88
CA ASP A 13 0.32 -0.78 8.80
C ASP A 13 0.00 0.22 7.69
N ILE A 14 0.36 -0.10 6.46
CA ILE A 14 0.29 0.84 5.32
C ILE A 14 -0.51 0.18 4.21
N GLU A 15 -1.58 0.85 3.82
CA GLU A 15 -2.34 0.48 2.63
C GLU A 15 -1.89 1.35 1.44
N ALA A 16 -1.67 0.70 0.31
CA ALA A 16 -1.15 1.33 -0.90
C ALA A 16 -2.14 1.24 -2.05
N VAL A 17 -2.14 2.26 -2.91
CA VAL A 17 -2.94 2.31 -4.14
C VAL A 17 -2.00 2.36 -5.34
N GLY A 18 -2.46 1.82 -6.47
CA GLY A 18 -1.69 1.89 -7.72
C GLY A 18 -1.52 3.32 -8.21
N ASP A 19 -0.30 3.69 -8.60
CA ASP A 19 -0.01 4.94 -9.30
C ASP A 19 -0.38 4.80 -10.77
N GLY A 20 -1.66 5.04 -11.08
CA GLY A 20 -2.17 4.92 -12.44
C GLY A 20 -1.57 5.94 -13.41
N ALA A 21 -1.09 7.10 -12.92
CA ALA A 21 -0.45 8.10 -13.76
C ALA A 21 0.93 7.59 -14.21
N LEU A 22 1.73 7.08 -13.28
CA LEU A 22 3.04 6.49 -13.58
C LEU A 22 2.91 5.23 -14.46
N ILE A 23 1.95 4.35 -14.16
CA ILE A 23 1.70 3.15 -14.98
C ILE A 23 1.32 3.55 -16.41
N LYS A 24 0.39 4.50 -16.58
CA LYS A 24 0.02 5.02 -17.90
C LYS A 24 1.25 5.52 -18.65
N GLN A 25 2.05 6.37 -18.00
CA GLN A 25 3.21 7.00 -18.63
C GLN A 25 4.29 5.99 -19.05
N LEU A 26 4.57 4.96 -18.23
CA LEU A 26 5.69 4.05 -18.49
C LEU A 26 5.30 2.79 -19.27
N ARG A 27 4.09 2.27 -19.08
CA ARG A 27 3.63 1.03 -19.72
C ARG A 27 2.81 1.28 -20.98
N TYR A 28 2.02 2.36 -21.01
CA TYR A 28 1.07 2.65 -22.09
C TYR A 28 1.20 4.10 -22.62
N PRO A 29 2.42 4.59 -22.94
CA PRO A 29 2.65 6.00 -23.28
C PRO A 29 1.90 6.49 -24.53
N LYS A 30 1.50 5.58 -25.42
CA LYS A 30 0.82 5.89 -26.68
C LYS A 30 -0.70 5.68 -26.62
N ASP A 31 -1.20 5.10 -25.55
CA ASP A 31 -2.61 4.76 -25.43
C ASP A 31 -3.35 5.86 -24.67
N ASP A 32 -4.55 6.20 -25.12
CA ASP A 32 -5.41 7.16 -24.42
C ASP A 32 -6.19 6.48 -23.28
N LEU A 33 -5.45 5.94 -22.30
CA LEU A 33 -6.02 5.34 -21.11
C LEU A 33 -6.18 6.39 -20.01
N THR A 34 -7.25 6.28 -19.23
CA THR A 34 -7.31 6.89 -17.90
C THR A 34 -6.36 6.16 -16.94
N PRO A 35 -5.87 6.81 -15.86
CA PRO A 35 -5.06 6.15 -14.83
C PRO A 35 -5.69 4.86 -14.29
N LYS A 36 -7.01 4.84 -14.09
CA LYS A 36 -7.74 3.66 -13.60
C LYS A 36 -7.75 2.51 -14.61
N GLN A 37 -7.92 2.83 -15.90
CA GLN A 37 -7.82 1.82 -16.97
C GLN A 37 -6.40 1.28 -17.11
N ALA A 38 -5.38 2.13 -16.97
CA ALA A 38 -3.98 1.71 -16.99
C ALA A 38 -3.66 0.72 -15.85
N ILE A 39 -4.14 0.99 -14.63
CA ILE A 39 -4.01 0.04 -13.49
C ILE A 39 -4.67 -1.29 -13.83
N ARG A 40 -5.93 -1.25 -14.30
CA ARG A 40 -6.68 -2.48 -14.60
C ARG A 40 -5.98 -3.34 -15.65
N ARG A 41 -5.61 -2.72 -16.78
CA ARG A 41 -4.90 -3.41 -17.86
C ARG A 41 -3.60 -4.03 -17.39
N TYR A 42 -2.81 -3.29 -16.59
CA TYR A 42 -1.54 -3.82 -16.12
C TYR A 42 -1.71 -4.99 -15.14
N ARG A 43 -2.74 -4.93 -14.28
CA ARG A 43 -3.12 -6.06 -13.40
C ARG A 43 -3.54 -7.29 -14.21
N ASP A 44 -4.33 -7.10 -15.26
CA ASP A 44 -4.75 -8.20 -16.15
C ASP A 44 -3.53 -8.83 -16.85
N GLU A 45 -2.59 -8.02 -17.36
CA GLU A 45 -1.35 -8.50 -17.98
C GLU A 45 -0.44 -9.23 -16.98
N LEU A 46 -0.38 -8.80 -15.71
CA LEU A 46 0.38 -9.49 -14.66
C LEU A 46 -0.26 -10.83 -14.30
N LEU A 47 -1.59 -10.87 -14.23
CA LEU A 47 -2.34 -12.09 -13.95
C LEU A 47 -2.10 -13.14 -15.03
N GLU A 48 -2.15 -12.75 -16.31
CA GLU A 48 -1.87 -13.64 -17.44
C GLU A 48 -0.43 -14.18 -17.39
N LYS A 49 0.55 -13.33 -17.08
CA LYS A 49 1.97 -13.71 -17.12
C LYS A 49 2.45 -14.47 -15.89
N THR A 50 1.88 -14.18 -14.73
CA THR A 50 2.44 -14.63 -13.44
C THR A 50 1.43 -15.39 -12.57
N GLY A 51 0.16 -15.42 -12.96
CA GLY A 51 -0.93 -15.94 -12.13
C GLY A 51 -1.32 -15.03 -10.97
N LYS A 52 -0.77 -13.81 -10.89
CA LYS A 52 -1.05 -12.82 -9.83
C LYS A 52 -1.24 -11.43 -10.42
N ASP A 53 -2.13 -10.64 -9.85
CA ASP A 53 -2.46 -9.29 -10.29
C ASP A 53 -1.84 -8.19 -9.40
N VAL A 54 -0.74 -8.54 -8.72
CA VAL A 54 -0.08 -7.67 -7.74
C VAL A 54 0.87 -6.69 -8.43
N LEU A 55 0.62 -5.40 -8.26
CA LEU A 55 1.49 -4.35 -8.78
C LEU A 55 2.87 -4.37 -8.11
N PRO A 56 3.97 -4.17 -8.85
CA PRO A 56 5.28 -3.97 -8.25
C PRO A 56 5.31 -2.75 -7.33
N PRO A 57 6.11 -2.76 -6.23
CA PRO A 57 6.17 -1.64 -5.28
C PRO A 57 6.53 -0.28 -5.88
N THR A 58 7.22 -0.25 -7.01
CA THR A 58 7.56 0.99 -7.74
C THR A 58 6.36 1.64 -8.44
N PHE A 59 5.20 0.96 -8.50
CA PHE A 59 3.97 1.43 -9.13
C PHE A 59 2.83 1.62 -8.13
N VAL A 60 3.13 1.68 -6.84
CA VAL A 60 2.13 1.96 -5.79
C VAL A 60 2.58 3.13 -4.93
N LEU A 61 1.61 3.87 -4.40
CA LEU A 61 1.80 4.97 -3.47
C LEU A 61 1.07 4.65 -2.16
N PRO A 62 1.64 5.00 -0.99
CA PRO A 62 0.91 4.92 0.27
C PRO A 62 -0.35 5.80 0.22
N ALA A 63 -1.50 5.24 0.56
CA ALA A 63 -2.78 5.96 0.60
C ALA A 63 -3.25 6.22 2.03
N SER A 64 -2.97 5.28 2.93
CA SER A 64 -3.29 5.42 4.34
C SER A 64 -2.27 4.69 5.20
N VAL A 65 -2.11 5.18 6.42
CA VAL A 65 -1.28 4.57 7.45
C VAL A 65 -2.10 4.45 8.72
N THR A 66 -2.03 3.28 9.35
CA THR A 66 -2.54 3.06 10.70
C THR A 66 -1.34 2.86 11.63
N ILE A 67 -1.37 3.48 12.80
CA ILE A 67 -0.29 3.42 13.78
C ILE A 67 -0.83 2.85 15.09
N ALA A 68 -0.40 1.62 15.42
CA ALA A 68 -0.67 1.03 16.72
C ALA A 68 0.44 1.41 17.71
N LYS A 69 0.05 1.98 18.85
CA LYS A 69 0.95 2.29 19.97
C LYS A 69 0.89 1.14 20.98
N LEU A 70 2.01 0.50 21.28
CA LEU A 70 2.06 -0.65 22.18
C LEU A 70 2.87 -0.37 23.45
N ALA A 71 2.43 -0.97 24.56
CA ALA A 71 3.15 -1.02 25.83
C ALA A 71 4.38 -1.96 25.76
N PRO A 72 5.30 -1.93 26.75
CA PRO A 72 6.45 -2.84 26.80
C PRO A 72 6.10 -4.33 26.79
N ASP A 73 4.90 -4.68 27.24
CA ASP A 73 4.35 -6.04 27.25
C ASP A 73 3.46 -6.36 26.03
N PHE A 74 3.59 -5.56 24.96
CA PHE A 74 2.92 -5.71 23.68
C PHE A 74 1.38 -5.54 23.70
N ARG A 75 0.80 -5.04 24.79
CA ARG A 75 -0.62 -4.66 24.77
C ARG A 75 -0.84 -3.37 23.99
N LEU A 76 -1.93 -3.33 23.22
CA LEU A 76 -2.38 -2.14 22.49
C LEU A 76 -2.80 -1.06 23.48
N ILE A 77 -2.20 0.12 23.36
CA ILE A 77 -2.57 1.32 24.09
C ILE A 77 -3.57 2.13 23.29
N ASP A 78 -3.30 2.32 21.99
CA ASP A 78 -4.04 3.23 21.11
C ASP A 78 -3.82 2.86 19.63
N LEU A 79 -4.75 3.29 18.77
CA LEU A 79 -4.74 3.08 17.32
C LEU A 79 -5.20 4.37 16.63
N VAL A 80 -4.37 4.92 15.74
CA VAL A 80 -4.64 6.15 14.95
C VAL A 80 -4.55 5.85 13.46
#